data_AF-A0ABD7ZYB0-F1
#
_entry.id   AF-A0ABD7ZYB0-F1
#
_cell.length_a   1.000
_cell.length_b   1.000
_cell.length_c   1.000
_cell.angle_alpha   90.00
_cell.angle_beta   90.00
_cell.angle_gamma   90.00
#
_symmetry.space_group_name_H-M   'P 1'
#
loop_
_entity.id
_entity.type
_entity.pdbx_description
1 polymer ?
#
loop_
_entity_poly.entity_id
_entity_poly.type
_entity_poly.pdbx_seq_one_letter_code
_entity_poly.pdbx_strand_id
1 'polypeptide(L)' 'MRCSNSGTSFATAYVTGTVSVLLVQKDIIFNVHNIKNYLNDKTKGLGEKGYDSEYGSGLIMID' A
#
# COMPACT_ATOMS: atom_id res chain seq x y z
N MET A 1 -26.22 -10.51 8.10
CA MET A 1 -25.02 -11.35 8.33
C MET A 1 -23.80 -10.50 8.02
N ARG A 2 -23.01 -10.08 9.02
CA ARG A 2 -21.77 -9.32 8.82
C ARG A 2 -20.61 -10.30 9.02
N CYS A 3 -20.04 -10.80 7.93
CA CYS A 3 -18.80 -11.57 7.99
C CYS A 3 -17.64 -10.58 8.15
N SER A 4 -17.12 -10.43 9.37
CA SER A 4 -15.89 -9.69 9.61
C SER A 4 -14.73 -10.63 9.28
N ASN A 5 -14.15 -10.47 8.09
CA ASN A 5 -13.01 -11.29 7.68
C ASN A 5 -11.71 -10.58 8.08
N SER A 6 -10.86 -11.25 8.85
CA SER A 6 -9.55 -10.76 9.28
C SER A 6 -8.43 -11.59 8.67
N GLY A 7 -7.42 -10.95 8.08
CA GLY A 7 -6.23 -11.64 7.56
C GLY A 7 -5.43 -10.79 6.58
N THR A 8 -4.16 -11.14 6.39
CA THR A 8 -3.24 -10.44 5.48
C THR A 8 -3.71 -10.47 4.02
N SER A 9 -4.46 -11.50 3.62
CA SER A 9 -5.06 -11.59 2.28
C SER A 9 -5.96 -10.39 1.93
N PHE A 10 -6.67 -9.83 2.91
CA PHE A 10 -7.47 -8.63 2.70
C PHE A 10 -6.61 -7.38 2.56
N ALA A 11 -5.51 -7.29 3.33
CA ALA A 11 -4.52 -6.24 3.16
C ALA A 11 -3.87 -6.29 1.76
N THR A 12 -3.56 -7.49 1.25
CA THR A 12 -3.06 -7.68 -0.12
C THR A 12 -4.06 -7.22 -1.17
N ALA A 13 -5.34 -7.57 -1.03
CA ALA A 13 -6.39 -7.14 -1.94
C ALA A 13 -6.56 -5.60 -1.93
N TYR A 14 -6.52 -4.99 -0.74
CA TYR A 14 -6.53 -3.54 -0.59
C TYR A 14 -5.37 -2.86 -1.32
N VAL A 15 -4.13 -3.31 -1.07
CA VAL A 15 -2.91 -2.76 -1.72
C VAL A 15 -3.00 -2.89 -3.24
N THR A 16 -3.45 -4.03 -3.75
CA THR A 16 -3.59 -4.29 -5.19
C THR A 16 -4.65 -3.39 -5.83
N GLY A 17 -5.79 -3.21 -5.16
CA GLY A 17 -6.85 -2.30 -5.61
C GLY A 17 -6.36 -0.85 -5.68
N THR A 18 -5.66 -0.39 -4.64
CA THR A 18 -5.05 0.94 -4.59
C THR A 18 -4.07 1.17 -5.73
N VAL A 19 -3.18 0.22 -6.00
CA VAL A 19 -2.26 0.28 -7.16
C VAL A 19 -3.02 0.36 -8.49
N SER A 20 -4.09 -0.41 -8.64
CA SER A 20 -4.90 -0.40 -9.86
C SER A 20 -5.53 0.97 -10.12
N VAL A 21 -6.02 1.64 -9.08
CA VAL A 21 -6.57 2.99 -9.18
C VAL A 21 -5.48 4.01 -9.55
N LEU A 22 -4.29 3.91 -8.94
CA LEU A 22 -3.15 4.78 -9.26
C LEU A 22 -2.74 4.67 -10.73
N LEU A 23 -2.73 3.45 -11.28
CA LEU A 23 -2.38 3.21 -12.68
C LEU A 23 -3.38 3.84 -13.67
N VAL A 24 -4.64 4.00 -13.28
CA VAL A 24 -5.68 4.62 -14.11
C VAL A 24 -5.69 6.15 -13.96
N GLN A 25 -5.47 6.66 -12.76
CA GLN A 25 -5.61 8.09 -12.48
C GLN A 25 -4.36 8.92 -12.82
N LYS A 26 -3.17 8.31 -12.87
CA LYS A 26 -1.92 9.02 -13.12
C LYS A 26 -1.55 8.87 -14.59
N ASP A 27 -1.28 9.99 -15.25
CA ASP A 27 -0.65 10.06 -16.58
C ASP A 27 0.86 9.72 -16.52
N ILE A 28 1.25 8.86 -15.57
CA ILE A 28 2.62 8.49 -15.28
C ILE A 28 2.72 6.99 -15.52
N ILE A 29 3.63 6.60 -16.42
CA ILE A 29 3.96 5.19 -16.63
C ILE A 29 4.73 4.71 -15.40
N PHE A 30 4.01 4.09 -14.45
CA PHE A 30 4.64 3.43 -13.33
C PHE A 30 5.34 2.15 -13.79
N ASN A 31 6.66 2.10 -13.64
CA ASN A 31 7.40 0.84 -13.65
C ASN A 31 7.47 0.27 -12.21
N VAL A 32 7.85 -1.00 -12.08
CA VAL A 32 7.94 -1.72 -10.80
C VAL A 32 8.82 -0.99 -9.76
N HIS A 33 9.87 -0.31 -10.20
CA HIS A 33 10.78 0.42 -9.31
C HIS A 33 10.15 1.73 -8.81
N ASN A 34 9.50 2.47 -9.71
CA ASN A 34 8.92 3.78 -9.40
C ASN A 34 7.68 3.64 -8.51
N ILE A 35 6.88 2.59 -8.71
CA ILE A 35 5.65 2.39 -7.91
C ILE A 35 5.97 2.03 -6.47
N LYS A 36 7.03 1.23 -6.24
CA LYS A 36 7.45 0.86 -4.88
C LYS A 36 7.90 2.09 -4.09
N ASN A 37 8.71 2.95 -4.70
CA ASN A 37 9.16 4.19 -4.06
C ASN A 37 7.98 5.14 -3.79
N TYR A 38 7.09 5.30 -4.77
CA TYR A 38 5.89 6.13 -4.61
C TYR A 38 5.00 5.64 -3.45
N LEU A 39 4.77 4.33 -3.35
CA LEU A 39 3.99 3.75 -2.26
C LEU A 39 4.67 3.97 -0.91
N ASN A 40 6.00 3.77 -0.83
CA ASN A 40 6.75 4.02 0.39
C ASN A 40 6.66 5.49 0.83
N ASP A 41 6.74 6.46 -0.09
CA ASP A 41 6.56 7.88 0.23
C ASP A 41 5.13 8.23 0.69
N LYS A 42 4.17 7.37 0.36
CA LYS A 42 2.76 7.47 0.77
C LYS A 42 2.41 6.57 1.94
N THR A 43 3.41 6.06 2.66
CA THR A 43 3.17 5.29 3.88
C THR A 43 3.32 6.14 5.14
N LYS A 44 2.45 5.87 6.11
CA LYS A 44 2.62 6.32 7.49
C LYS A 44 3.27 5.19 8.27
N GLY A 45 4.48 5.43 8.78
CA GLY A 45 5.17 4.48 9.66
C GLY A 45 4.33 4.15 10.90
N LEU A 46 4.29 2.86 11.25
CA LEU A 46 3.51 2.35 12.39
C LEU A 46 4.41 1.81 13.51
N GLY A 47 5.63 1.37 13.18
CA GLY A 47 6.61 0.84 14.12
C GLY A 47 7.82 1.75 14.27
N GLU A 48 9.01 1.14 14.22
CA GLU A 48 10.27 1.88 14.26
C GLU A 48 10.40 2.84 13.06
N LYS A 49 11.23 3.87 13.21
CA LYS A 49 11.44 4.83 12.13
C LYS A 49 12.08 4.14 10.92
N GLY A 50 11.32 4.00 9.85
CA GLY A 50 11.78 3.42 8.60
C GLY A 50 11.06 2.11 8.31
N TYR A 51 11.78 1.16 7.69
CA TYR A 51 11.25 -0.16 7.42
C TYR A 51 11.45 -1.06 8.64
N ASP A 52 10.39 -1.73 9.09
CA ASP A 52 10.45 -2.72 10.16
C ASP A 52 9.88 -4.08 9.70
N SER A 53 10.19 -5.15 10.44
CA SER A 53 9.81 -6.52 10.04
C SER A 53 8.32 -6.86 10.23
N GLU A 54 7.59 -6.08 11.03
CA GLU A 54 6.20 -6.36 11.41
C GLU A 54 5.21 -5.56 10.55
N TYR A 55 5.50 -4.28 10.31
CA TYR A 55 4.68 -3.33 9.59
C TYR A 55 5.28 -2.93 8.22
N GLY A 56 6.50 -3.36 7.91
CA GLY A 56 7.18 -2.97 6.67
C GLY A 56 7.43 -1.47 6.65
N SER A 57 6.98 -0.78 5.61
CA SER A 57 7.01 0.69 5.53
C SER A 57 5.84 1.36 6.25
N GLY A 58 4.87 0.58 6.76
CA GLY A 58 3.70 1.07 7.49
C GLY A 58 2.42 1.07 6.67
N LEU A 59 1.48 1.95 7.03
CA LEU A 59 0.15 2.02 6.43
C LEU A 59 0.16 2.87 5.17
N ILE A 60 -0.29 2.30 4.04
CA ILE A 60 -0.52 3.08 2.81
C ILE A 60 -1.65 4.09 3.05
N MET A 61 -1.35 5.37 2.85
CA MET A 61 -2.28 6.49 2.93
C MET A 61 -2.22 7.26 1.62
N ILE A 62 -3.20 7.00 0.74
CA ILE A 62 -3.35 7.73 -0.52
C ILE A 62 -4.53 8.68 -0.32
N ASP A 63 -4.25 9.97 -0.46
CA ASP A 63 -5.24 11.07 -0.46
C ASP A 63 -6.13 11.01 -1.72
#